data_AF-A0A017TIG7-F1
#
_entry.id   AF-A0A017TIG7-F1
#
_cell.length_a   1.000
_cell.length_b   1.000
_cell.length_c   1.000
_cell.angle_alpha   90.00
_cell.angle_beta   90.00
_cell.angle_gamma   90.00
#
_symmetry.space_group_name_H-M   'P 1'
#
loop_
_entity.id
_entity.type
_entity.pdbx_description
1 polymer ?
#
loop_
_entity_poly.entity_id
_entity_poly.type
_entity_poly.pdbx_seq_one_letter_code
_entity_poly.pdbx_strand_id
1 'polypeptide(L)'
;MRTNEGNDEQGREMVLRSGYAVDVVDGGGHEVLRLRAPDGRICLKISLSPSGPEVELSSVGLSIVSDGDVRVACDRFEVAAKSGLTLATGGSLHARAEGDLETEAFAQRHRARSGDVALVANDDVTLDGERIRLNTPRPLEPKGKLPPR
;
A
#
# COMPACT_ATOMS: atom_id res chain seq x y z
N MET A 1 -44.47 -20.11 38.36
CA MET A 1 -44.19 -20.31 36.92
C MET A 1 -43.83 -18.95 36.34
N ARG A 2 -42.54 -18.64 36.25
CA ARG A 2 -42.03 -17.48 35.51
C ARG A 2 -40.99 -18.04 34.55
N THR A 3 -41.29 -17.99 33.27
CA THR A 3 -40.47 -18.49 32.17
C THR A 3 -39.28 -17.55 31.98
N ASN A 4 -38.09 -18.15 31.99
CA ASN A 4 -36.81 -17.49 31.79
C ASN A 4 -36.62 -17.30 30.28
N GLU A 5 -36.71 -16.07 29.79
CA GLU A 5 -36.30 -15.69 28.44
C GLU A 5 -34.78 -15.44 28.47
N GLY A 6 -34.04 -16.46 28.05
CA GLY A 6 -32.61 -16.37 27.74
C GLY A 6 -32.38 -17.17 26.48
N ASN A 7 -32.68 -16.56 25.32
CA ASN A 7 -32.30 -17.12 24.04
C ASN A 7 -30.82 -16.78 23.81
N ASP A 8 -29.97 -17.62 24.38
CA ASP A 8 -28.52 -17.61 24.25
C ASP A 8 -28.12 -17.89 22.80
N GLU A 9 -27.95 -16.84 22.00
CA GLU A 9 -27.16 -16.88 20.76
C GLU A 9 -25.68 -17.04 21.13
N GLN A 10 -25.29 -18.26 21.51
CA GLN A 10 -23.94 -18.60 21.94
C GLN A 10 -22.96 -18.64 20.75
N GLY A 11 -22.48 -17.47 20.37
CA GLY A 11 -21.17 -17.36 19.76
C GLY A 11 -20.10 -17.88 20.72
N ARG A 12 -19.22 -18.77 20.27
CA ARG A 12 -18.08 -19.28 21.07
C ARG A 12 -17.07 -18.16 21.25
N GLU A 13 -17.21 -17.38 22.32
CA GLU A 13 -16.22 -16.40 22.73
C GLU A 13 -15.04 -17.09 23.45
N MET A 14 -13.83 -16.74 23.04
CA MET A 14 -12.58 -17.17 23.66
C MET A 14 -11.76 -15.94 24.04
N VAL A 15 -11.65 -15.69 25.35
CA VAL A 15 -10.79 -14.64 25.90
C VAL A 15 -9.34 -15.12 25.92
N LEU A 16 -8.44 -14.33 25.35
CA LEU A 16 -7.00 -14.55 25.32
C LEU A 16 -6.33 -13.96 26.55
N ARG A 17 -5.16 -14.50 26.94
CA ARG A 17 -4.38 -14.02 28.11
C ARG A 17 -3.97 -12.55 28.03
N SER A 18 -3.91 -12.00 26.82
CA SER A 18 -3.61 -10.58 26.56
C SER A 18 -4.80 -9.64 26.78
N GLY A 19 -5.99 -10.18 27.13
CA GLY A 19 -7.23 -9.41 27.27
C GLY A 19 -7.99 -9.21 25.94
N TYR A 20 -7.44 -9.67 24.83
CA TYR A 20 -8.16 -9.75 23.56
C TYR A 20 -9.21 -10.86 23.63
N ALA A 21 -10.25 -10.77 22.81
CA ALA A 21 -11.26 -11.81 22.67
C ALA A 21 -11.43 -12.20 21.20
N VAL A 22 -11.68 -13.48 20.96
CA VAL A 22 -12.08 -14.01 19.65
C VAL A 22 -13.48 -14.55 19.77
N ASP A 23 -14.37 -14.12 18.89
CA ASP A 23 -15.76 -14.58 18.86
C ASP A 23 -16.21 -14.91 17.43
N VAL A 24 -17.12 -15.87 17.32
CA VAL A 24 -17.86 -16.16 16.09
C VAL A 24 -19.30 -15.78 16.35
N VAL A 25 -19.85 -14.88 15.53
CA VAL A 25 -21.24 -14.43 15.66
C VAL A 25 -22.00 -14.63 14.35
N ASP A 26 -23.32 -14.74 14.45
CA ASP A 26 -24.20 -14.66 13.28
C ASP A 26 -24.35 -13.19 12.85
N GLY A 27 -23.93 -12.90 11.62
CA GLY A 27 -24.04 -11.60 10.97
C GLY A 27 -25.37 -11.36 10.27
N GLY A 28 -26.41 -12.15 10.56
CA GLY A 28 -27.69 -12.08 9.85
C GLY A 28 -27.72 -13.03 8.65
N GLY A 29 -27.45 -14.31 8.91
CA GLY A 29 -27.43 -15.38 7.91
C GLY A 29 -26.03 -15.72 7.37
N HIS A 30 -24.97 -15.24 8.02
CA HIS A 30 -23.58 -15.56 7.67
C HIS A 30 -22.67 -15.52 8.90
N GLU A 31 -21.65 -16.36 8.94
CA GLU A 31 -20.72 -16.40 10.06
C GLU A 31 -19.72 -15.23 9.99
N VAL A 32 -19.44 -14.62 11.15
CA VAL A 32 -18.45 -13.55 11.28
C VAL A 32 -17.48 -13.89 12.40
N LEU A 33 -16.21 -14.06 12.05
CA LEU A 33 -15.11 -14.18 13.03
C LEU A 33 -14.59 -12.80 13.39
N ARG A 34 -14.47 -12.49 14.69
CA ARG A 34 -13.99 -11.20 15.18
C ARG A 34 -12.82 -11.41 16.15
N LEU A 35 -11.83 -10.53 16.05
CA LEU A 35 -10.82 -10.31 17.09
C LEU A 35 -11.06 -8.93 17.69
N ARG A 36 -11.35 -8.88 18.99
CA ARG A 36 -11.65 -7.66 19.73
C ARG A 36 -10.55 -7.33 20.73
N ALA A 37 -10.11 -6.07 20.75
CA ALA A 37 -9.15 -5.56 21.72
C ALA A 37 -9.81 -5.36 23.10
N PRO A 38 -9.01 -5.27 24.19
CA PRO A 38 -9.53 -5.02 25.54
C PRO A 38 -10.35 -3.72 25.67
N ASP A 39 -10.12 -2.75 24.80
CA ASP A 39 -10.85 -1.48 24.75
C ASP A 39 -12.15 -1.53 23.93
N GLY A 40 -12.52 -2.72 23.44
CA GLY A 40 -13.74 -2.96 22.68
C GLY A 40 -13.61 -2.75 21.16
N ARG A 41 -12.48 -2.25 20.65
CA ARG A 41 -12.28 -2.12 19.19
C ARG A 41 -12.20 -3.48 18.51
N ILE A 42 -12.81 -3.62 17.33
CA ILE A 42 -12.63 -4.79 16.47
C ILE A 42 -11.35 -4.58 15.65
N CYS A 43 -10.37 -5.46 15.83
CA CYS A 43 -9.08 -5.42 15.14
C CYS A 43 -9.09 -6.25 13.86
N LEU A 44 -9.78 -7.39 13.85
CA LEU A 44 -9.95 -8.23 12.67
C LEU A 44 -11.40 -8.67 12.59
N LYS A 45 -11.97 -8.61 11.39
CA LYS A 45 -13.29 -9.14 11.10
C LYS A 45 -13.19 -9.95 9.81
N ILE A 46 -13.66 -11.19 9.84
CA ILE A 46 -13.80 -12.03 8.66
C ILE A 46 -15.28 -12.38 8.50
N SER A 47 -15.93 -11.86 7.46
CA SER A 47 -17.34 -12.11 7.16
C SER A 47 -17.43 -13.19 6.07
N LEU A 48 -18.07 -14.32 6.36
CA LEU A 48 -18.18 -15.46 5.44
C LEU A 48 -19.53 -15.45 4.72
N SER A 49 -19.63 -14.64 3.67
CA SER A 49 -20.87 -14.51 2.89
C SER A 49 -20.96 -15.52 1.74
N PRO A 50 -22.16 -15.76 1.15
CA PRO A 50 -22.29 -16.54 -0.07
C PRO A 50 -21.51 -15.99 -1.28
N SER A 51 -21.24 -14.68 -1.32
CA SER A 51 -20.38 -14.05 -2.33
C SER A 51 -18.88 -14.26 -2.08
N GLY A 52 -18.51 -14.80 -0.92
CA GLY A 52 -17.13 -15.07 -0.51
C GLY A 52 -16.75 -14.43 0.83
N PRO A 53 -15.54 -14.72 1.32
CA PRO A 53 -15.01 -14.13 2.54
C PRO A 53 -14.58 -12.67 2.32
N GLU A 54 -14.96 -11.79 3.24
CA GLU A 54 -14.45 -10.42 3.34
C GLU A 54 -13.57 -10.30 4.59
N VAL A 55 -12.39 -9.69 4.46
CA VAL A 55 -11.45 -9.50 5.57
C VAL A 55 -11.22 -8.01 5.80
N GLU A 56 -11.51 -7.56 7.01
CA GLU A 56 -11.26 -6.20 7.48
C GLU A 56 -10.25 -6.23 8.64
N LEU A 57 -9.18 -5.45 8.52
CA LEU A 57 -8.10 -5.37 9.50
C LEU A 57 -7.87 -3.92 9.94
N SER A 58 -8.00 -3.68 11.24
CA SER A 58 -7.61 -2.44 11.92
C SER A 58 -6.49 -2.73 12.90
N SER A 59 -5.31 -2.15 12.64
CA SER A 59 -4.11 -2.44 13.43
C SER A 59 -3.24 -1.19 13.58
N VAL A 60 -2.37 -1.22 14.59
CA VAL A 60 -1.30 -0.21 14.74
C VAL A 60 -0.16 -0.42 13.75
N GLY A 61 -0.07 -1.61 13.15
CA GLY A 61 0.94 -1.97 12.17
C GLY A 61 0.66 -3.36 11.60
N LEU A 62 1.01 -3.54 10.33
CA LEU A 62 0.95 -4.80 9.59
C LEU A 62 2.34 -5.10 9.04
N SER A 63 2.83 -6.32 9.27
CA SER A 63 4.06 -6.83 8.66
C SER A 63 3.73 -8.13 7.95
N ILE A 64 4.11 -8.21 6.68
CA ILE A 64 4.01 -9.42 5.86
C ILE A 64 5.44 -9.81 5.49
N VAL A 65 5.89 -10.97 5.96
CA VAL A 65 7.22 -11.52 5.68
C VAL A 65 7.03 -12.92 5.13
N SER A 66 7.72 -13.22 4.04
CA SER A 66 7.65 -14.50 3.34
C SER A 66 9.04 -14.84 2.79
N ASP A 67 9.46 -16.10 2.95
CA ASP A 67 10.68 -16.63 2.31
C ASP A 67 10.46 -16.89 0.81
N GLY A 68 9.20 -17.02 0.40
CA GLY A 68 8.79 -17.21 -0.99
C GLY A 68 7.98 -16.03 -1.53
N ASP A 69 7.31 -16.25 -2.66
CA ASP A 69 6.58 -15.21 -3.38
C ASP A 69 5.35 -14.70 -2.60
N VAL A 70 5.12 -13.39 -2.66
CA VAL A 70 3.85 -12.76 -2.29
C VAL A 70 3.17 -12.29 -3.58
N ARG A 71 1.96 -12.78 -3.86
CA ARG A 71 1.15 -12.40 -5.03
C ARG A 71 -0.18 -11.81 -4.57
N VAL A 72 -0.56 -10.69 -5.16
CA VAL A 72 -1.87 -10.06 -4.98
C VAL A 72 -2.52 -9.96 -6.35
N ALA A 73 -3.71 -10.55 -6.50
CA ALA A 73 -4.51 -10.53 -7.71
C ALA A 73 -5.93 -10.07 -7.35
N CYS A 74 -6.35 -8.95 -7.90
CA CYS A 74 -7.63 -8.33 -7.62
C CYS A 74 -8.05 -7.44 -8.79
N ASP A 75 -9.33 -7.07 -8.82
CA ASP A 75 -9.89 -6.13 -9.79
C ASP A 75 -9.35 -4.70 -9.56
N ARG A 76 -9.32 -4.26 -8.31
CA ARG A 76 -8.80 -2.94 -7.89
C ARG A 76 -7.86 -3.07 -6.70
N PHE A 77 -6.71 -2.39 -6.76
CA PHE A 77 -5.74 -2.32 -5.67
C PHE A 77 -5.43 -0.87 -5.32
N GLU A 78 -5.68 -0.48 -4.08
CA GLU A 78 -5.42 0.87 -3.58
C GLU A 78 -4.52 0.84 -2.35
N VAL A 79 -3.54 1.74 -2.34
CA VAL A 79 -2.63 1.94 -1.21
C VAL A 79 -2.60 3.42 -0.87
N ALA A 80 -3.16 3.77 0.28
CA ALA A 80 -3.11 5.14 0.81
C ALA A 80 -2.15 5.20 2.00
N ALA A 81 -1.08 5.98 1.87
CA ALA A 81 -0.09 6.18 2.93
C ALA A 81 -0.01 7.65 3.34
N LYS A 82 -0.22 7.94 4.63
CA LYS A 82 -0.24 9.32 5.15
C LYS A 82 1.15 9.99 5.17
N SER A 83 2.18 9.23 5.53
CA SER A 83 3.54 9.77 5.74
C SER A 83 4.50 9.44 4.60
N GLY A 84 4.29 8.31 3.92
CA GLY A 84 5.12 7.93 2.77
C GLY A 84 4.91 6.48 2.37
N LEU A 85 5.26 6.18 1.12
CA LEU A 85 5.31 4.84 0.54
C LEU A 85 6.73 4.60 0.03
N THR A 86 7.29 3.42 0.28
CA THR A 86 8.58 3.00 -0.27
C THR A 86 8.43 1.65 -0.93
N LEU A 87 8.82 1.57 -2.20
CA LEU A 87 8.97 0.33 -2.95
C LEU A 87 10.47 0.12 -3.19
N ALA A 88 11.03 -0.94 -2.63
CA ALA A 88 12.45 -1.25 -2.74
C ALA A 88 12.62 -2.74 -3.04
N THR A 89 13.58 -3.04 -3.91
CA THR A 89 13.93 -4.41 -4.30
C THR A 89 15.44 -4.49 -4.50
N GLY A 90 16.03 -5.64 -4.19
CA GLY A 90 17.42 -5.94 -4.55
C GLY A 90 17.58 -6.29 -6.04
N GLY A 91 16.47 -6.64 -6.72
CA GLY A 91 16.42 -6.97 -8.13
C GLY A 91 15.75 -5.88 -8.98
N SER A 92 14.92 -6.28 -9.93
CA SER A 92 14.17 -5.35 -10.79
C SER A 92 12.80 -5.01 -10.22
N LEU A 93 12.34 -3.78 -10.51
CA LEU A 93 10.96 -3.35 -10.32
C LEU A 93 10.34 -3.08 -11.69
N HIS A 94 9.21 -3.72 -11.99
CA HIS A 94 8.48 -3.53 -13.23
C HIS A 94 7.07 -3.02 -12.91
N ALA A 95 6.71 -1.86 -13.46
CA ALA A 95 5.36 -1.31 -13.43
C ALA A 95 4.83 -1.25 -14.87
N ARG A 96 3.61 -1.77 -15.09
CA ARG A 96 2.95 -1.82 -16.40
C ARG A 96 1.45 -1.58 -16.21
N ALA A 97 0.86 -0.84 -17.13
CA ALA A 97 -0.58 -0.65 -17.26
C ALA A 97 -0.94 -0.87 -18.74
N GLU A 98 -2.12 -1.45 -19.00
CA GLU A 98 -2.67 -1.53 -20.37
C GLU A 98 -3.26 -0.19 -20.81
N GLY A 99 -3.87 0.54 -19.86
CA GLY A 99 -4.26 1.94 -20.01
C GLY A 99 -3.14 2.89 -19.55
N ASP A 100 -3.53 3.94 -18.84
CA ASP A 100 -2.60 4.99 -18.43
C ASP A 100 -1.79 4.61 -17.17
N LEU A 101 -0.52 5.04 -17.15
CA LEU A 101 0.31 5.08 -15.95
C LEU A 101 0.58 6.54 -15.62
N GLU A 102 -0.18 7.08 -14.68
CA GLU A 102 -0.05 8.46 -14.22
C GLU A 102 0.70 8.51 -12.88
N THR A 103 1.64 9.45 -12.75
CA THR A 103 2.30 9.74 -11.48
C THR A 103 2.40 11.24 -11.30
N GLU A 104 1.95 11.74 -10.15
CA GLU A 104 1.98 13.16 -9.82
C GLU A 104 2.68 13.35 -8.48
N ALA A 105 3.49 14.41 -8.38
CA ALA A 105 4.09 14.84 -7.13
C ALA A 105 4.48 16.32 -7.25
N PHE A 106 4.67 16.98 -6.10
CA PHE A 106 5.28 18.31 -6.07
C PHE A 106 6.66 18.34 -6.77
N ALA A 107 7.42 17.24 -6.68
CA ALA A 107 8.67 17.07 -7.41
C ALA A 107 8.92 15.60 -7.74
N GLN A 108 9.25 15.30 -8.99
CA GLN A 108 9.65 13.97 -9.45
C GLN A 108 11.13 13.96 -9.83
N ARG A 109 11.83 12.88 -9.46
CA ARG A 109 13.28 12.72 -9.72
C ARG A 109 13.54 11.32 -10.26
N HIS A 110 13.90 11.23 -11.54
CA HIS A 110 14.34 10.00 -12.17
C HIS A 110 15.87 9.99 -12.24
N ARG A 111 16.51 8.97 -11.64
CA ARG A 111 17.98 8.87 -11.59
C ARG A 111 18.43 7.45 -11.85
N ALA A 112 19.20 7.26 -12.92
CA ALA A 112 20.03 6.09 -13.11
C ALA A 112 21.43 6.35 -12.51
N ARG A 113 21.95 5.42 -11.69
CA ARG A 113 23.27 5.56 -11.07
C ARG A 113 24.42 5.17 -12.00
N SER A 114 24.22 4.11 -12.77
CA SER A 114 25.22 3.56 -13.69
C SER A 114 24.67 3.35 -15.11
N GLY A 115 23.35 3.24 -15.27
CA GLY A 115 22.70 3.07 -16.55
C GLY A 115 22.10 4.37 -17.08
N ASP A 116 21.08 4.24 -17.90
CA ASP A 116 20.36 5.30 -18.58
C ASP A 116 18.95 5.52 -18.02
N VAL A 117 18.36 6.66 -18.39
CA VAL A 117 16.92 6.91 -18.28
C VAL A 117 16.41 7.01 -19.71
N ALA A 118 15.70 5.99 -20.17
CA ALA A 118 15.10 5.95 -21.50
C ALA A 118 13.62 6.35 -21.44
N LEU A 119 13.24 7.31 -22.29
CA LEU A 119 11.85 7.67 -22.56
C LEU A 119 11.59 7.37 -24.04
N VAL A 120 10.66 6.46 -24.30
CA VAL A 120 10.29 6.04 -25.66
C VAL A 120 8.78 6.14 -25.78
N ALA A 121 8.32 6.86 -26.80
CA ALA A 121 6.91 6.98 -27.15
C ALA A 121 6.76 6.68 -28.65
N ASN A 122 5.62 6.09 -29.05
CA ASN A 122 5.31 5.94 -30.47
C ASN A 122 4.98 7.30 -31.10
N ASP A 123 4.25 8.13 -30.36
CA ASP A 123 3.85 9.47 -30.75
C ASP A 123 4.79 10.49 -30.08
N ASP A 124 4.26 11.33 -29.20
CA ASP A 124 4.98 12.49 -28.67
C ASP A 124 5.60 12.25 -27.29
N VAL A 125 6.72 12.93 -27.06
CA VAL A 125 7.25 13.20 -25.72
C VAL A 125 7.21 14.70 -25.50
N THR A 126 6.25 15.15 -24.69
CA THR A 126 6.11 16.56 -24.31
C THR A 126 6.85 16.82 -23.01
N LEU A 127 7.78 17.77 -23.03
CA LEU A 127 8.44 18.31 -21.84
C LEU A 127 8.13 19.81 -21.80
N ASP A 128 7.36 20.23 -20.80
CA ASP A 128 7.06 21.64 -20.55
C ASP A 128 7.70 22.09 -19.23
N GLY A 129 8.27 23.28 -19.23
CA GLY A 129 8.90 23.87 -18.07
C GLY A 129 9.70 25.11 -18.42
N GLU A 130 9.77 26.06 -17.47
CA GLU A 130 10.49 27.32 -17.67
C GLU A 130 11.98 27.12 -18.03
N ARG A 131 12.59 26.01 -17.58
CA ARG A 131 14.02 25.74 -17.72
C ARG A 131 14.31 24.29 -18.10
N ILE A 132 14.10 23.96 -19.36
CA ILE A 132 14.51 22.67 -19.93
C ILE A 132 15.97 22.76 -20.39
N ARG A 133 16.83 21.91 -19.83
CA ARG A 133 18.25 21.83 -20.19
C ARG A 133 18.55 20.47 -20.80
N LEU A 134 18.95 20.48 -22.06
CA LEU A 134 19.38 19.28 -22.78
C LEU A 134 20.88 19.38 -23.05
N ASN A 135 21.62 18.31 -22.75
CA ASN A 135 23.06 18.21 -23.03
C ASN A 135 23.93 19.36 -22.47
N THR A 136 23.52 20.03 -21.39
CA THR A 136 24.32 21.13 -20.82
C THR A 136 25.48 20.56 -20.00
N PRO A 137 26.75 20.87 -20.34
CA PRO A 137 27.89 20.50 -19.50
C PRO A 137 27.76 21.15 -18.11
N ARG A 138 28.41 20.57 -17.09
CA ARG A 138 28.58 21.28 -15.80
C ARG A 138 29.05 22.70 -16.09
N PRO A 139 28.49 23.75 -15.44
CA PRO A 139 29.02 25.09 -15.60
C PRO A 139 30.53 25.03 -15.34
N LEU A 140 31.31 25.41 -16.35
CA LEU A 140 32.75 25.51 -16.22
C LEU A 140 32.99 26.44 -15.02
N GLU A 141 33.68 25.95 -13.98
CA GLU A 141 34.21 26.85 -12.98
C GLU A 141 35.00 27.94 -13.72
N PRO A 142 34.81 29.23 -13.39
CA PRO A 142 35.46 30.31 -14.11
C PRO A 142 36.97 30.08 -14.06
N LYS A 143 37.56 29.70 -15.20
CA LYS A 143 39.02 29.59 -15.31
C LYS A 143 39.61 30.95 -14.99
N GLY A 144 40.52 30.97 -14.02
CA GLY A 144 41.08 32.15 -13.40
C GLY A 144 41.58 33.21 -14.38
N LYS A 145 41.62 34.45 -13.87
CA LYS A 145 42.00 35.72 -14.50
C LYS A 145 42.98 35.55 -15.67
N LEU A 146 42.61 36.10 -16.83
CA LEU A 146 43.55 36.28 -17.94
C LEU A 146 44.81 37.02 -17.45
N PRO A 147 46.01 36.65 -17.93
CA PRO A 147 47.22 37.36 -17.58
C PRO A 147 47.16 38.80 -18.11
N PRO A 148 47.77 39.76 -17.39
CA PRO A 148 47.80 41.15 -17.82
C PRO A 148 48.56 41.29 -19.15
N ARG A 149 48.08 42.21 -19.99
CA ARG A 149 48.68 42.60 -21.28
C ARG A 149 50.01 43.32 -21.06
#